data_AF-A0A5B0AV24-F1
#
_entry.id   AF-A0A5B0AV24-F1
#
_cell.length_a   1.000
_cell.length_b   1.000
_cell.length_c   1.000
_cell.angle_alpha   90.00
_cell.angle_beta   90.00
_cell.angle_gamma   90.00
#
_symmetry.space_group_name_H-M   'P 1'
#
loop_
_entity.id
_entity.type
_entity.pdbx_description
1 polymer ?
#
loop_
_entity_poly.entity_id
_entity_poly.type
_entity_poly.pdbx_seq_one_letter_code
_entity_poly.pdbx_strand_id
1 'polypeptide(L)'
;MSLSGVCVTAVESRPAGGGTSRAVRATGELGTSQGTNKRPLGARVKAFVALTKPRIIELLLITTVPVMFLAEQGVPDLRLVLLTCLGGYLSAGGANALNMYIDRDIDALMERTAQRPLVTGMVSPRECLAFGITLAVVSTLLFGLTVNWLSAWLSLGALLFYVVVYTMILKRRTSQNIVWGGIAGCLPVLIGWSAVTNSMSWAPVILFLVMFFWTPPHYWPLSMKVKDDYARVGVPMLPVIASNRVVARQIVLYSWAMVIVSLLLTPLGYTGWFYTSVALVTGGFWLWEAHGLQSRAKGGAVGAKLKEMRLFHWSITYVSLLFVAVAVDPFLR
;
A
#
# COMPACT_ATOMS: atom_id res chain seq x y z
N MET A 1 29.93 11.35 -14.04
CA MET A 1 29.60 9.99 -14.51
C MET A 1 28.09 9.90 -14.62
N SER A 2 27.63 9.79 -15.86
CA SER A 2 26.23 9.85 -16.32
C SER A 2 25.65 8.44 -16.48
N LEU A 3 24.33 8.38 -16.74
CA LEU A 3 23.47 7.27 -17.21
C LEU A 3 22.74 6.52 -16.07
N SER A 4 21.42 6.30 -16.05
CA SER A 4 20.28 6.46 -16.98
C SER A 4 19.00 6.44 -16.11
N GLY A 5 17.96 7.23 -16.33
CA GLY A 5 17.05 7.15 -17.47
C GLY A 5 15.77 6.38 -17.09
N VAL A 6 14.82 7.02 -16.39
CA VAL A 6 13.45 6.49 -16.28
C VAL A 6 12.56 7.25 -17.24
N CYS A 7 12.25 6.55 -18.33
CA CYS A 7 11.49 6.99 -19.47
C CYS A 7 10.06 7.39 -19.08
N VAL A 8 9.77 8.66 -19.34
CA VAL A 8 8.42 9.21 -19.49
C VAL A 8 7.86 8.66 -20.80
N THR A 9 6.88 7.77 -20.76
CA THR A 9 6.14 7.44 -21.98
C THR A 9 5.16 8.55 -22.28
N ALA A 10 5.44 9.22 -23.39
CA ALA A 10 4.71 10.31 -23.98
C ALA A 10 3.23 9.98 -24.20
N VAL A 11 2.42 11.00 -23.93
CA VAL A 11 1.06 11.15 -24.45
C VAL A 11 1.18 11.33 -25.97
N GLU A 12 0.66 10.38 -26.73
CA GLU A 12 0.53 10.53 -28.17
C GLU A 12 -0.72 11.38 -28.46
N SER A 13 -0.52 12.68 -28.60
CA SER A 13 -1.51 13.64 -29.07
C SER A 13 -1.75 13.42 -30.57
N ARG A 14 -2.92 12.90 -30.95
CA ARG A 14 -3.35 12.91 -32.35
C ARG A 14 -3.70 14.34 -32.79
N PRO A 15 -3.29 14.78 -34.00
CA PRO A 15 -3.66 16.09 -34.51
C PRO A 15 -5.12 16.13 -34.95
N ALA A 16 -5.77 17.26 -34.70
CA ALA A 16 -7.08 17.59 -35.23
C ALA A 16 -6.98 17.80 -36.74
N GLY A 17 -7.69 16.96 -37.51
CA GLY A 17 -7.88 17.11 -38.95
C GLY A 17 -9.33 16.81 -39.29
N GLY A 18 -10.06 17.85 -39.72
CA GLY A 18 -11.46 17.77 -40.10
C GLY A 18 -11.69 16.96 -41.38
N GLY A 19 -12.87 16.35 -41.47
CA GLY A 19 -13.28 15.61 -42.67
C GLY A 19 -14.56 14.80 -42.46
N THR A 20 -15.69 15.46 -42.67
CA THR A 20 -16.96 14.93 -43.20
C THR A 20 -17.56 13.64 -42.61
N SER A 21 -18.70 13.85 -41.94
CA SER A 21 -19.81 12.93 -41.71
C SER A 21 -19.99 11.88 -42.82
N ARG A 22 -19.92 10.60 -42.44
CA ARG A 22 -20.59 9.53 -43.16
C ARG A 22 -21.13 8.51 -42.16
N ALA A 23 -22.44 8.57 -41.94
CA ALA A 23 -23.19 7.57 -41.22
C ALA A 23 -23.04 6.22 -41.93
N VAL A 24 -22.39 5.26 -41.27
CA VAL A 24 -22.42 3.85 -41.66
C VAL A 24 -23.27 3.12 -40.64
N ARG A 25 -24.52 2.91 -41.04
CA ARG A 25 -25.41 1.90 -40.46
C ARG A 25 -24.79 0.53 -40.77
N ALA A 26 -24.40 -0.23 -39.75
CA ALA A 26 -24.05 -1.64 -39.87
C ALA A 26 -24.83 -2.41 -38.80
N THR A 27 -26.04 -2.80 -39.16
CA THR A 27 -26.72 -3.98 -38.63
C THR A 27 -26.03 -5.21 -39.19
N GLY A 28 -25.58 -6.13 -38.33
CA GLY A 28 -25.12 -7.44 -38.77
C GLY A 28 -24.07 -8.07 -37.86
N GLU A 29 -24.52 -9.09 -37.13
CA GLU A 29 -23.71 -10.22 -36.65
C GLU A 29 -22.82 -9.98 -35.42
N LEU A 30 -23.40 -10.29 -34.26
CA LEU A 30 -22.68 -10.88 -33.12
C LEU A 30 -21.96 -12.13 -33.61
N GLY A 31 -20.73 -11.94 -34.09
CA GLY A 31 -19.81 -13.02 -34.44
C GLY A 31 -19.44 -13.83 -33.21
N THR A 32 -20.23 -14.85 -32.92
CA THR A 32 -19.76 -16.04 -32.23
C THR A 32 -18.84 -16.81 -33.19
N SER A 33 -17.53 -16.65 -33.06
CA SER A 33 -16.60 -17.74 -33.36
C SER A 33 -15.35 -17.65 -32.50
N GLN A 34 -14.97 -18.81 -32.01
CA GLN A 34 -13.94 -19.03 -31.02
C GLN A 34 -12.55 -18.88 -31.64
N GLY A 35 -11.66 -18.31 -30.83
CA GLY A 35 -10.25 -18.65 -30.85
C GLY A 35 -9.75 -18.61 -29.43
N THR A 36 -9.71 -19.77 -28.75
CA THR A 36 -8.85 -19.97 -27.58
C THR A 36 -7.41 -19.92 -28.05
N ASN A 37 -6.97 -18.74 -28.49
CA ASN A 37 -5.58 -18.49 -28.78
C ASN A 37 -4.90 -18.68 -27.43
N LYS A 38 -4.27 -19.84 -27.22
CA LYS A 38 -3.55 -20.18 -26.00
C LYS A 38 -2.43 -19.17 -25.90
N ARG A 39 -2.73 -18.05 -25.23
CA ARG A 39 -1.83 -16.93 -25.06
C ARG A 39 -0.52 -17.48 -24.48
N PRO A 40 0.64 -17.00 -24.96
CA PRO A 40 1.92 -17.60 -24.61
C PRO A 40 2.06 -17.74 -23.10
N LEU A 41 2.51 -18.91 -22.64
CA LEU A 41 2.59 -19.28 -21.22
C LEU A 41 3.28 -18.20 -20.37
N GLY A 42 4.37 -17.61 -20.89
CA GLY A 42 5.08 -16.52 -20.22
C GLY A 42 4.22 -15.27 -19.99
N ALA A 43 3.34 -14.92 -20.94
CA ALA A 43 2.42 -13.79 -20.78
C ALA A 43 1.34 -14.08 -19.73
N ARG A 44 0.88 -15.33 -19.61
CA ARG A 44 -0.06 -15.75 -18.55
C ARG A 44 0.61 -15.74 -17.17
N VAL A 45 1.81 -16.30 -17.03
CA VAL A 45 2.56 -16.27 -15.75
C VAL A 45 2.80 -14.83 -15.30
N LYS A 46 3.25 -13.96 -16.21
CA LYS A 46 3.43 -12.53 -15.93
C LYS A 46 2.13 -11.85 -15.48
N ALA A 47 0.98 -12.25 -16.06
CA ALA A 47 -0.32 -11.74 -15.66
C ALA A 47 -0.70 -12.16 -14.23
N PHE A 48 -0.47 -13.42 -13.84
CA PHE A 48 -0.71 -13.88 -12.45
C PHE A 48 0.26 -13.24 -11.45
N VAL A 49 1.53 -13.07 -11.79
CA VAL A 49 2.49 -12.32 -10.95
C VAL A 49 2.08 -10.85 -10.84
N ALA A 50 1.53 -10.25 -11.89
CA ALA A 50 1.01 -8.88 -11.79
C ALA A 50 -0.18 -8.75 -10.83
N LEU A 51 -0.96 -9.82 -10.59
CA LEU A 51 -2.05 -9.81 -9.60
C LEU A 51 -1.51 -9.65 -8.17
N THR A 52 -0.31 -10.15 -7.87
CA THR A 52 0.25 -10.08 -6.51
C THR A 52 0.83 -8.70 -6.16
N LYS A 53 1.11 -7.86 -7.16
CA LYS A 53 1.73 -6.53 -7.02
C LYS A 53 3.05 -6.57 -6.22
N PRO A 54 4.13 -7.19 -6.75
CA PRO A 54 5.38 -7.42 -6.02
C PRO A 54 5.99 -6.15 -5.41
N ARG A 55 5.87 -5.01 -6.08
CA ARG A 55 6.40 -3.72 -5.60
C ARG A 55 5.71 -3.18 -4.35
N ILE A 56 4.42 -3.50 -4.13
CA ILE A 56 3.74 -3.15 -2.88
C ILE A 56 4.27 -4.02 -1.74
N ILE A 57 4.68 -5.25 -2.06
CA ILE A 57 5.16 -6.20 -1.07
C ILE A 57 6.57 -5.83 -0.59
N GLU A 58 7.44 -5.31 -1.46
CA GLU A 58 8.72 -4.74 -1.05
C GLU A 58 8.56 -3.67 0.05
N LEU A 59 7.54 -2.82 -0.07
CA LEU A 59 7.19 -1.82 0.94
C LEU A 59 6.63 -2.44 2.23
N LEU A 60 6.02 -3.63 2.18
CA LEU A 60 5.61 -4.37 3.38
C LEU A 60 6.82 -5.00 4.09
N LEU A 61 7.85 -5.41 3.34
CA LEU A 61 9.06 -6.01 3.91
C LEU A 61 9.88 -4.99 4.73
N ILE A 62 9.83 -3.71 4.37
CA ILE A 62 10.55 -2.65 5.10
C ILE A 62 10.05 -2.46 6.52
N THR A 63 8.83 -2.90 6.84
CA THR A 63 8.29 -2.84 8.19
C THR A 63 8.39 -4.18 8.91
N THR A 64 8.18 -5.31 8.20
CA THR A 64 8.25 -6.64 8.80
C THR A 64 9.67 -7.00 9.27
N VAL A 65 10.66 -6.88 8.40
CA VAL A 65 12.02 -7.39 8.68
C VAL A 65 12.66 -6.63 9.84
N PRO A 66 12.68 -5.29 9.88
CA PRO A 66 13.21 -4.57 11.03
C PRO A 66 12.57 -4.92 12.38
N VAL A 67 11.27 -5.21 12.37
CA VAL A 67 10.57 -5.62 13.59
C VAL A 67 11.02 -7.01 14.04
N MET A 68 11.38 -7.91 13.12
CA MET A 68 11.97 -9.20 13.48
C MET A 68 13.33 -9.03 14.19
N PHE A 69 14.17 -8.09 13.73
CA PHE A 69 15.43 -7.75 14.42
C PHE A 69 15.18 -7.17 15.82
N LEU A 70 14.20 -6.28 15.95
CA LEU A 70 13.80 -5.76 17.26
C LEU A 70 13.25 -6.86 18.17
N ALA A 71 12.44 -7.78 17.63
CA ALA A 71 11.83 -8.86 18.40
C ALA A 71 12.86 -9.88 18.91
N GLU A 72 13.87 -10.18 18.09
CA GLU A 72 15.02 -11.03 18.46
C GLU A 72 15.97 -10.32 19.43
N GLN A 73 15.98 -8.97 19.43
CA GLN A 73 17.05 -8.16 20.01
C GLN A 73 18.42 -8.56 19.44
N GLY A 74 18.48 -8.79 18.13
CA GLY A 74 19.66 -9.33 17.45
C GLY A 74 19.38 -9.68 15.99
N VAL A 75 20.17 -10.60 15.43
CA VAL A 75 19.96 -11.10 14.06
C VAL A 75 19.00 -12.30 14.11
N PRO A 76 17.77 -12.20 13.57
CA PRO A 76 16.85 -13.32 13.53
C PRO A 76 17.35 -14.40 12.57
N ASP A 77 16.94 -15.65 12.80
CA ASP A 77 17.24 -16.77 11.90
C ASP A 77 16.83 -16.45 10.45
N LEU A 78 17.78 -16.62 9.51
CA LEU A 78 17.56 -16.25 8.11
C LEU A 78 16.44 -17.07 7.48
N ARG A 79 16.30 -18.34 7.83
CA ARG A 79 15.23 -19.19 7.32
C ARG A 79 13.87 -18.69 7.81
N LEU A 80 13.75 -18.29 9.07
CA LEU A 80 12.54 -17.68 9.62
C LEU A 80 12.18 -16.36 8.92
N VAL A 81 13.17 -15.50 8.64
CA VAL A 81 12.96 -14.26 7.87
C VAL A 81 12.43 -14.58 6.47
N LEU A 82 13.06 -15.52 5.75
CA LEU A 82 12.65 -15.89 4.40
C LEU A 82 11.24 -16.50 4.37
N LEU A 83 10.91 -17.39 5.32
CA LEU A 83 9.58 -17.98 5.45
C LEU A 83 8.51 -16.93 5.77
N THR A 84 8.80 -16.00 6.68
CA THR A 84 7.90 -14.89 7.03
C THR A 84 7.69 -13.95 5.84
N CYS A 85 8.74 -13.61 5.10
CA CYS A 85 8.64 -12.79 3.89
C CYS A 85 7.83 -13.49 2.80
N LEU A 86 8.05 -14.79 2.57
CA LEU A 86 7.32 -15.58 1.58
C LEU A 86 5.85 -15.72 1.97
N GLY A 87 5.55 -16.07 3.22
CA GLY A 87 4.19 -16.16 3.74
C GLY A 87 3.46 -14.82 3.60
N GLY A 88 4.10 -13.72 4.02
CA GLY A 88 3.57 -12.37 3.88
C GLY A 88 3.33 -11.97 2.43
N TYR A 89 4.25 -12.33 1.51
CA TYR A 89 4.10 -12.11 0.08
C TYR A 89 2.88 -12.83 -0.49
N LEU A 90 2.69 -14.11 -0.14
CA LEU A 90 1.53 -14.89 -0.60
C LEU A 90 0.22 -14.32 -0.03
N SER A 91 0.20 -13.93 1.25
CA SER A 91 -0.98 -13.33 1.90
C SER A 91 -1.37 -12.01 1.24
N ALA A 92 -0.43 -11.07 1.13
CA ALA A 92 -0.65 -9.78 0.48
C ALA A 92 -0.99 -9.94 -1.01
N GLY A 93 -0.38 -10.92 -1.69
CA GLY A 93 -0.68 -11.27 -3.07
C GLY A 93 -2.11 -11.77 -3.25
N GLY A 94 -2.57 -12.66 -2.36
CA GLY A 94 -3.95 -13.15 -2.34
C GLY A 94 -4.95 -12.02 -2.06
N ALA A 95 -4.66 -11.17 -1.08
CA ALA A 95 -5.47 -9.99 -0.76
C ALA A 95 -5.58 -9.02 -1.96
N ASN A 96 -4.48 -8.79 -2.69
CA ASN A 96 -4.46 -7.97 -3.90
C ASN A 96 -5.26 -8.59 -5.06
N ALA A 97 -5.14 -9.90 -5.29
CA ALA A 97 -5.91 -10.60 -6.31
C ALA A 97 -7.41 -10.53 -6.02
N LEU A 98 -7.82 -10.76 -4.77
CA LEU A 98 -9.21 -10.63 -4.34
C LEU A 98 -9.72 -9.18 -4.43
N ASN A 99 -8.88 -8.21 -4.09
CA ASN A 99 -9.22 -6.79 -4.27
C ASN A 99 -9.49 -6.45 -5.75
N MET A 100 -8.61 -6.89 -6.67
CA MET A 100 -8.85 -6.69 -8.11
C MET A 100 -10.12 -7.40 -8.59
N TYR A 101 -10.41 -8.59 -8.06
CA TYR A 101 -11.64 -9.30 -8.38
C TYR A 101 -12.91 -8.53 -8.00
N ILE A 102 -12.91 -7.91 -6.82
CA ILE A 102 -14.04 -7.13 -6.31
C ILE A 102 -14.15 -5.78 -7.04
N ASP A 103 -13.02 -5.11 -7.32
CA ASP A 103 -12.97 -3.77 -7.90
C ASP A 103 -12.96 -3.74 -9.44
N ARG A 104 -13.17 -4.87 -10.10
CA ARG A 104 -13.10 -5.01 -11.57
C ARG A 104 -13.98 -4.03 -12.36
N ASP A 105 -15.13 -3.66 -11.79
CA ASP A 105 -16.09 -2.73 -12.38
C ASP A 105 -15.57 -1.29 -12.40
N ILE A 106 -14.97 -0.84 -11.30
CA ILE A 106 -14.40 0.52 -11.20
C ILE A 106 -13.00 0.61 -11.78
N ASP A 107 -12.22 -0.48 -11.75
CA ASP A 107 -10.86 -0.51 -12.27
C ASP A 107 -10.84 -0.26 -13.79
N ALA A 108 -11.90 -0.67 -14.51
CA ALA A 108 -12.07 -0.44 -15.94
C ALA A 108 -12.28 1.03 -16.31
N LEU A 109 -12.69 1.86 -15.35
CA LEU A 109 -13.05 3.27 -15.54
C LEU A 109 -11.92 4.24 -15.14
N MET A 110 -10.80 3.75 -14.62
CA MET A 110 -9.65 4.57 -14.22
C MET A 110 -8.44 4.28 -15.10
N GLU A 111 -7.82 5.34 -15.64
CA GLU A 111 -6.64 5.23 -16.53
C GLU A 111 -5.52 4.38 -15.91
N ARG A 112 -5.26 4.58 -14.61
CA ARG A 112 -4.21 3.86 -13.87
C ARG A 112 -4.44 2.34 -13.78
N THR A 113 -5.68 1.88 -13.83
CA THR A 113 -6.04 0.47 -13.55
C THR A 113 -6.68 -0.24 -14.73
N ALA A 114 -6.98 0.48 -15.81
CA ALA A 114 -7.53 -0.08 -17.04
C ALA A 114 -6.65 -1.18 -17.67
N GLN A 115 -5.34 -1.16 -17.39
CA GLN A 115 -4.38 -2.16 -17.87
C GLN A 115 -4.22 -3.37 -16.94
N ARG A 116 -5.03 -3.52 -15.89
CA ARG A 116 -4.95 -4.67 -15.00
C ARG A 116 -5.27 -5.98 -15.74
N PRO A 117 -4.65 -7.12 -15.37
CA PRO A 117 -4.89 -8.40 -16.03
C PRO A 117 -6.36 -8.83 -16.09
N LEU A 118 -7.14 -8.44 -15.08
CA LEU A 118 -8.56 -8.77 -15.00
C LEU A 118 -9.43 -7.92 -15.93
N VAL A 119 -9.06 -6.64 -16.12
CA VAL A 119 -9.77 -5.69 -17.00
C VAL A 119 -9.48 -5.98 -18.46
N THR A 120 -8.22 -6.29 -18.78
CA THR A 120 -7.77 -6.67 -20.14
C THR A 120 -8.24 -8.06 -20.57
N GLY A 121 -8.87 -8.83 -19.66
CA GLY A 121 -9.29 -10.21 -19.90
C GLY A 121 -8.12 -11.18 -20.03
N MET A 122 -6.90 -10.80 -19.62
CA MET A 122 -5.71 -11.67 -19.58
C MET A 122 -5.87 -12.84 -18.61
N VAL A 123 -6.60 -12.62 -17.51
CA VAL A 123 -7.00 -13.62 -16.52
C VAL A 123 -8.51 -13.55 -16.36
N SER A 124 -9.20 -14.69 -16.32
CA SER A 124 -10.66 -14.70 -16.10
C SER A 124 -11.00 -14.40 -14.63
N PRO A 125 -12.20 -13.87 -14.33
CA PRO A 125 -12.63 -13.63 -12.96
C PRO A 125 -12.59 -14.87 -12.07
N ARG A 126 -12.96 -16.05 -12.61
CA ARG A 126 -12.94 -17.32 -11.88
C ARG A 126 -11.51 -17.74 -11.53
N GLU A 127 -10.58 -17.62 -12.47
CA GLU A 127 -9.17 -17.92 -12.22
C GLU A 127 -8.56 -16.97 -11.18
N CYS A 128 -8.88 -15.67 -11.25
CA CYS A 128 -8.39 -14.68 -10.29
C CYS A 128 -8.91 -14.95 -8.87
N LEU A 129 -10.20 -15.30 -8.73
CA LEU A 129 -10.80 -15.65 -7.44
C LEU A 129 -10.16 -16.92 -6.87
N ALA A 130 -10.05 -17.98 -7.68
CA ALA A 130 -9.42 -19.22 -7.26
C ALA A 130 -7.96 -18.98 -6.84
N PHE A 131 -7.20 -18.25 -7.64
CA PHE A 131 -5.81 -17.89 -7.33
C PHE A 131 -5.69 -17.12 -6.01
N GLY A 132 -6.53 -16.10 -5.78
CA GLY A 132 -6.53 -15.34 -4.54
C GLY A 132 -6.83 -16.19 -3.30
N ILE A 133 -7.83 -17.09 -3.39
CA ILE A 133 -8.18 -18.02 -2.31
C ILE A 133 -7.05 -19.03 -2.07
N THR A 134 -6.48 -19.60 -3.14
CA THR A 134 -5.35 -20.53 -3.03
C THR A 134 -4.16 -19.87 -2.35
N LEU A 135 -3.80 -18.64 -2.73
CA LEU A 135 -2.73 -17.90 -2.06
C LEU A 135 -3.03 -17.66 -0.57
N ALA A 136 -4.26 -17.34 -0.21
CA ALA A 136 -4.68 -17.16 1.18
C ALA A 136 -4.52 -18.45 2.00
N VAL A 137 -4.98 -19.59 1.47
CA VAL A 137 -4.87 -20.90 2.12
C VAL A 137 -3.41 -21.33 2.24
N VAL A 138 -2.65 -21.26 1.15
CA VAL A 138 -1.23 -21.65 1.14
C VAL A 138 -0.42 -20.77 2.09
N SER A 139 -0.65 -19.45 2.10
CA SER A 139 0.02 -18.54 3.03
C SER A 139 -0.29 -18.89 4.48
N THR A 140 -1.57 -19.12 4.81
CA THR A 140 -2.00 -19.45 6.17
C THR A 140 -1.37 -20.76 6.66
N LEU A 141 -1.39 -21.80 5.82
CA LEU A 141 -0.76 -23.08 6.14
C LEU A 141 0.77 -22.95 6.24
N LEU A 142 1.40 -22.17 5.35
CA LEU A 142 2.83 -21.92 5.42
C LEU A 142 3.20 -21.26 6.77
N PHE A 143 2.49 -20.21 7.18
CA PHE A 143 2.73 -19.60 8.50
C PHE A 143 2.46 -20.59 9.64
N GLY A 144 1.30 -21.26 9.65
CA GLY A 144 0.90 -22.13 10.75
C GLY A 144 1.82 -23.34 10.94
N LEU A 145 2.34 -23.90 9.85
CA LEU A 145 3.17 -25.10 9.88
C LEU A 145 4.68 -24.82 9.96
N THR A 146 5.15 -23.65 9.52
CA THR A 146 6.59 -23.36 9.42
C THR A 146 7.08 -22.18 10.27
N VAL A 147 6.16 -21.34 10.77
CA VAL A 147 6.49 -20.16 11.59
C VAL A 147 5.79 -20.28 12.96
N ASN A 148 4.48 -20.02 13.01
CA ASN A 148 3.60 -20.30 14.14
C ASN A 148 2.14 -19.91 13.79
N TRP A 149 1.19 -20.44 14.57
CA TRP A 149 -0.24 -20.17 14.38
C TRP A 149 -0.65 -18.74 14.72
N LEU A 150 0.03 -18.05 15.64
CA LEU A 150 -0.28 -16.65 15.96
C LEU A 150 -0.07 -15.75 14.72
N SER A 151 1.08 -15.90 14.06
CA SER A 151 1.42 -15.19 12.82
C SER A 151 0.48 -15.57 11.68
N ALA A 152 0.06 -16.84 11.60
CA ALA A 152 -0.93 -17.30 10.63
C ALA A 152 -2.27 -16.60 10.81
N TRP A 153 -2.79 -16.53 12.04
CA TRP A 153 -4.06 -15.86 12.34
C TRP A 153 -3.99 -14.34 12.12
N LEU A 154 -2.87 -13.70 12.48
CA LEU A 154 -2.66 -12.28 12.19
C LEU A 154 -2.63 -12.01 10.68
N SER A 155 -1.95 -12.87 9.91
CA SER A 155 -1.88 -12.74 8.45
C SER A 155 -3.24 -12.97 7.79
N LEU A 156 -3.96 -14.01 8.19
CA LEU A 156 -5.31 -14.27 7.70
C LEU A 156 -6.27 -13.14 8.08
N GLY A 157 -6.19 -12.65 9.32
CA GLY A 157 -6.95 -11.49 9.79
C GLY A 157 -6.67 -10.25 8.95
N ALA A 158 -5.41 -9.96 8.63
CA ALA A 158 -5.03 -8.85 7.75
C ALA A 158 -5.64 -8.98 6.35
N LEU A 159 -5.55 -10.17 5.77
CA LEU A 159 -6.13 -10.48 4.46
C LEU A 159 -7.64 -10.28 4.46
N LEU A 160 -8.34 -10.88 5.42
CA LEU A 160 -9.80 -10.79 5.53
C LEU A 160 -10.25 -9.35 5.81
N PHE A 161 -9.54 -8.62 6.67
CA PHE A 161 -9.82 -7.22 6.92
C PHE A 161 -9.65 -6.39 5.65
N TYR A 162 -8.58 -6.60 4.89
CA TYR A 162 -8.35 -5.87 3.64
C TYR A 162 -9.43 -6.16 2.58
N VAL A 163 -9.83 -7.43 2.45
CA VAL A 163 -10.81 -7.85 1.44
C VAL A 163 -12.23 -7.44 1.86
N VAL A 164 -12.66 -7.80 3.07
CA VAL A 164 -14.03 -7.57 3.51
C VAL A 164 -14.23 -6.15 4.01
N VAL A 165 -13.48 -5.74 5.04
CA VAL A 165 -13.70 -4.46 5.71
C VAL A 165 -13.29 -3.31 4.81
N TYR A 166 -12.08 -3.33 4.26
CA TYR A 166 -11.63 -2.26 3.38
C TYR A 166 -12.29 -2.33 1.99
N THR A 167 -12.08 -3.41 1.24
CA THR A 167 -12.46 -3.43 -0.20
C THR A 167 -13.98 -3.44 -0.39
N MET A 168 -14.71 -4.32 0.29
CA MET A 168 -16.17 -4.44 0.09
C MET A 168 -16.98 -3.36 0.81
N ILE A 169 -16.56 -2.97 2.01
CA ILE A 169 -17.37 -2.10 2.89
C ILE A 169 -16.89 -0.65 2.83
N LEU A 170 -15.68 -0.37 3.33
CA LEU A 170 -15.25 1.01 3.59
C LEU A 170 -14.96 1.79 2.30
N LYS A 171 -14.25 1.17 1.35
CA LYS A 171 -13.66 1.84 0.18
C LYS A 171 -14.66 2.73 -0.55
N ARG A 172 -15.87 2.23 -0.79
CA ARG A 172 -16.93 2.93 -1.55
C ARG A 172 -17.92 3.72 -0.70
N ARG A 173 -17.87 3.61 0.64
CA ARG A 173 -18.94 4.13 1.53
C ARG A 173 -18.53 5.28 2.43
N THR A 174 -17.23 5.48 2.68
CA THR A 174 -16.78 6.50 3.64
C THR A 174 -15.46 7.15 3.24
N SER A 175 -15.28 8.42 3.64
CA SER A 175 -14.02 9.15 3.51
C SER A 175 -12.96 8.75 4.52
N GLN A 176 -13.33 7.96 5.52
CA GLN A 176 -12.42 7.31 6.47
C GLN A 176 -11.90 5.97 5.94
N ASN A 177 -12.13 5.68 4.65
CA ASN A 177 -11.73 4.43 4.01
C ASN A 177 -10.23 4.12 4.15
N ILE A 178 -9.36 5.12 4.01
CA ILE A 178 -7.91 4.94 4.13
C ILE A 178 -7.46 4.85 5.59
N VAL A 179 -8.12 5.57 6.50
CA VAL A 179 -7.77 5.55 7.93
C VAL A 179 -8.01 4.15 8.50
N TRP A 180 -9.25 3.67 8.41
CA TRP A 180 -9.60 2.35 8.95
C TRP A 180 -9.12 1.22 8.05
N GLY A 181 -9.14 1.41 6.73
CA GLY A 181 -8.60 0.43 5.79
C GLY A 181 -7.09 0.22 5.92
N GLY A 182 -6.36 1.23 6.41
CA GLY A 182 -4.93 1.18 6.68
C GLY A 182 -4.52 0.13 7.72
N ILE A 183 -5.44 -0.33 8.59
CA ILE A 183 -5.17 -1.34 9.62
C ILE A 183 -4.52 -2.60 9.02
N ALA A 184 -5.05 -3.10 7.89
CA ALA A 184 -4.49 -4.28 7.25
C ALA A 184 -3.03 -4.08 6.81
N GLY A 185 -2.67 -2.86 6.38
CA GLY A 185 -1.30 -2.51 6.01
C GLY A 185 -0.35 -2.33 7.19
N CYS A 186 -0.86 -2.22 8.41
CA CYS A 186 -0.07 -2.05 9.63
C CYS A 186 0.23 -3.40 10.32
N LEU A 187 -0.59 -4.43 10.07
CA LEU A 187 -0.40 -5.78 10.63
C LEU A 187 0.92 -6.50 10.28
N PRO A 188 1.66 -6.19 9.20
CA PRO A 188 2.99 -6.77 8.98
C PRO A 188 3.96 -6.55 10.14
N VAL A 189 3.83 -5.44 10.87
CA VAL A 189 4.61 -5.18 12.09
C VAL A 189 4.31 -6.22 13.16
N LEU A 190 3.02 -6.49 13.42
CA LEU A 190 2.61 -7.48 14.41
C LEU A 190 3.03 -8.90 13.99
N ILE A 191 2.89 -9.21 12.70
CA ILE A 191 3.28 -10.50 12.11
C ILE A 191 4.79 -10.71 12.22
N GLY A 192 5.61 -9.69 11.92
CA GLY A 192 7.06 -9.76 12.06
C GLY A 192 7.49 -10.05 13.50
N TRP A 193 6.87 -9.38 14.47
CA TRP A 193 7.15 -9.63 15.89
C TRP A 193 6.71 -11.02 16.34
N SER A 194 5.48 -11.42 16.02
CA SER A 194 4.94 -12.72 16.42
C SER A 194 5.66 -13.88 15.73
N ALA A 195 6.23 -13.67 14.53
CA ALA A 195 7.00 -14.69 13.83
C ALA A 195 8.22 -15.13 14.64
N VAL A 196 8.88 -14.18 15.31
CA VAL A 196 10.06 -14.42 16.16
C VAL A 196 9.65 -14.89 17.56
N THR A 197 8.75 -14.15 18.21
CA THR A 197 8.50 -14.34 19.66
C THR A 197 7.33 -15.24 19.98
N ASN A 198 6.52 -15.62 18.98
CA ASN A 198 5.25 -16.33 19.15
C ASN A 198 4.34 -15.75 20.27
N SER A 199 4.43 -14.44 20.48
CA SER A 199 3.68 -13.70 21.50
C SER A 199 3.45 -12.27 21.03
N MET A 200 2.75 -11.46 21.84
CA MET A 200 2.52 -10.05 21.55
C MET A 200 2.97 -9.21 22.75
N SER A 201 3.76 -8.18 22.49
CA SER A 201 4.17 -7.18 23.49
C SER A 201 3.66 -5.80 23.08
N TRP A 202 3.94 -4.77 23.90
CA TRP A 202 3.58 -3.39 23.57
C TRP A 202 4.44 -2.79 22.45
N ALA A 203 5.68 -3.27 22.25
CA ALA A 203 6.57 -2.76 21.20
C ALA A 203 5.99 -2.85 19.77
N PRO A 204 5.53 -4.03 19.27
CA PRO A 204 4.92 -4.14 17.95
C PRO A 204 3.58 -3.41 17.87
N VAL A 205 2.84 -3.28 18.98
CA VAL A 205 1.60 -2.48 19.02
C VAL A 205 1.89 -1.00 18.80
N ILE A 206 2.94 -0.46 19.42
CA ILE A 206 3.37 0.92 19.19
C ILE A 206 3.81 1.12 17.74
N LEU A 207 4.63 0.22 17.20
CA LEU A 207 5.06 0.30 15.80
C LEU A 207 3.89 0.14 14.81
N PHE A 208 2.90 -0.67 15.14
CA PHE A 208 1.63 -0.76 14.41
C PHE A 208 0.91 0.58 14.43
N LEU A 209 0.82 1.24 15.59
CA LEU A 209 0.20 2.56 15.72
C LEU A 209 0.99 3.63 14.94
N VAL A 210 2.32 3.57 14.91
CA VAL A 210 3.14 4.45 14.05
C VAL A 210 2.70 4.30 12.59
N MET A 211 2.62 3.07 12.09
CA MET A 211 2.17 2.82 10.70
C MET A 211 0.72 3.24 10.47
N PHE A 212 -0.15 3.05 11.45
CA PHE A 212 -1.55 3.46 11.39
C PHE A 212 -1.68 4.97 11.27
N PHE A 213 -1.00 5.74 12.13
CA PHE A 213 -1.03 7.21 12.09
C PHE A 213 -0.23 7.77 10.91
N TRP A 214 0.75 7.04 10.38
CA TRP A 214 1.47 7.41 9.16
C TRP A 214 0.63 7.26 7.89
N THR A 215 -0.29 6.29 7.86
CA THR A 215 -1.05 5.94 6.64
C THR A 215 -1.83 7.13 6.05
N PRO A 216 -2.61 7.91 6.82
CA PRO A 216 -3.34 9.05 6.27
C PRO A 216 -2.43 10.19 5.79
N PRO A 217 -1.44 10.67 6.57
CA PRO A 217 -0.47 11.66 6.11
C PRO A 217 0.37 11.24 4.89
N HIS A 218 0.61 9.94 4.69
CA HIS A 218 1.25 9.42 3.48
C HIS A 218 0.29 9.43 2.27
N TYR A 219 -0.93 8.93 2.45
CA TYR A 219 -1.82 8.65 1.33
C TYR A 219 -2.64 9.87 0.87
N TRP A 220 -2.96 10.78 1.78
CA TRP A 220 -3.73 11.98 1.42
C TRP A 220 -3.03 12.87 0.40
N PRO A 221 -1.72 13.17 0.50
CA PRO A 221 -1.03 13.91 -0.55
C PRO A 221 -1.10 13.26 -1.94
N LEU A 222 -1.02 11.92 -2.02
CA LEU A 222 -1.21 11.20 -3.28
C LEU A 222 -2.64 11.38 -3.80
N SER A 223 -3.64 11.16 -2.94
CA SER A 223 -5.05 11.29 -3.33
C SER A 223 -5.49 12.74 -3.60
N MET A 224 -4.77 13.75 -3.10
CA MET A 224 -4.94 15.14 -3.53
C MET A 224 -4.51 15.34 -5.00
N LYS A 225 -3.43 14.69 -5.44
CA LYS A 225 -2.95 14.77 -6.82
C LYS A 225 -3.88 14.06 -7.81
N VAL A 226 -4.42 12.90 -7.43
CA VAL A 226 -5.28 12.07 -8.30
C VAL A 226 -6.76 12.11 -7.89
N LYS A 227 -7.21 13.22 -7.30
CA LYS A 227 -8.58 13.36 -6.77
C LYS A 227 -9.65 13.18 -7.86
N ASP A 228 -9.37 13.64 -9.08
CA ASP A 228 -10.34 13.61 -10.18
C ASP A 228 -10.62 12.17 -10.62
N ASP A 229 -9.62 11.28 -10.56
CA ASP A 229 -9.80 9.85 -10.85
C ASP A 229 -10.76 9.18 -9.87
N TYR A 230 -10.66 9.53 -8.58
CA TYR A 230 -11.56 9.01 -7.55
C TYR A 230 -12.97 9.59 -7.68
N ALA A 231 -13.09 10.87 -8.02
CA ALA A 231 -14.36 11.52 -8.25
C ALA A 231 -15.13 10.87 -9.42
N ARG A 232 -14.43 10.52 -10.52
CA ARG A 232 -15.05 9.87 -11.70
C ARG A 232 -15.72 8.53 -11.39
N VAL A 233 -15.20 7.77 -10.41
CA VAL A 233 -15.74 6.46 -10.02
C VAL A 233 -16.55 6.51 -8.71
N GLY A 234 -16.89 7.70 -8.22
CA GLY A 234 -17.72 7.88 -7.04
C GLY A 234 -17.08 7.39 -5.73
N VAL A 235 -15.76 7.29 -5.65
CA VAL A 235 -15.07 6.87 -4.41
C VAL A 235 -14.86 8.10 -3.52
N PRO A 236 -15.46 8.15 -2.31
CA PRO A 236 -15.51 9.36 -1.50
C PRO A 236 -14.22 9.60 -0.70
N MET A 237 -13.06 9.64 -1.36
CA MET A 237 -11.78 9.95 -0.69
C MET A 237 -11.84 11.32 0.00
N LEU A 238 -11.17 11.50 1.15
CA LEU A 238 -11.20 12.78 1.87
C LEU A 238 -10.85 14.00 0.98
N PRO A 239 -9.82 13.95 0.09
CA PRO A 239 -9.54 15.07 -0.82
C PRO A 239 -10.56 15.30 -1.93
N VAL A 240 -11.48 14.37 -2.16
CA VAL A 240 -12.61 14.53 -3.11
C VAL A 240 -13.73 15.32 -2.45
N ILE A 241 -14.01 15.07 -1.17
CA ILE A 241 -15.16 15.65 -0.46
C ILE A 241 -14.81 16.87 0.40
N ALA A 242 -13.52 17.15 0.62
CA ALA A 242 -13.05 18.22 1.49
C ALA A 242 -11.99 19.09 0.81
N SER A 243 -11.90 20.34 1.25
CA SER A 243 -10.89 21.28 0.73
C SER A 243 -9.47 20.89 1.14
N ASN A 244 -8.49 21.31 0.33
CA ASN A 244 -7.07 21.09 0.62
C ASN A 244 -6.66 21.58 2.02
N ARG A 245 -7.31 22.64 2.53
CA ARG A 245 -7.08 23.18 3.88
C ARG A 245 -7.52 22.20 4.97
N VAL A 246 -8.66 21.54 4.79
CA VAL A 246 -9.18 20.54 5.74
C VAL A 246 -8.28 19.30 5.72
N VAL A 247 -7.96 18.80 4.52
CA VAL A 247 -7.06 17.64 4.35
C VAL A 247 -5.70 17.93 4.99
N ALA A 248 -5.08 19.07 4.70
CA ALA A 248 -3.78 19.41 5.26
C ALA A 248 -3.79 19.61 6.78
N ARG A 249 -4.91 20.07 7.37
CA ARG A 249 -5.07 20.09 8.83
C ARG A 249 -5.08 18.68 9.41
N GLN A 250 -5.79 17.73 8.78
CA GLN A 250 -5.76 16.34 9.25
C GLN A 250 -4.37 15.72 9.09
N ILE A 251 -3.67 15.96 7.97
CA ILE A 251 -2.28 15.52 7.78
C ILE A 251 -1.42 15.94 8.98
N VAL A 252 -1.49 17.20 9.42
CA VAL A 252 -0.72 17.70 10.57
C VAL A 252 -1.12 17.01 11.88
N LEU A 253 -2.42 16.84 12.15
CA LEU A 253 -2.90 16.19 13.38
C LEU A 253 -2.41 14.74 13.49
N TYR A 254 -2.59 13.96 12.41
CA TYR A 254 -2.10 12.58 12.35
C TYR A 254 -0.56 12.51 12.41
N SER A 255 0.14 13.49 11.84
CA SER A 255 1.61 13.57 11.92
C SER A 255 2.11 13.78 13.34
N TRP A 256 1.45 14.63 14.13
CA TRP A 256 1.77 14.78 15.56
C TRP A 256 1.52 13.50 16.33
N ALA A 257 0.37 12.87 16.15
CA ALA A 257 0.07 11.58 16.78
C ALA A 257 1.13 10.52 16.42
N MET A 258 1.51 10.42 15.15
CA MET A 258 2.55 9.50 14.66
C MET A 258 3.91 9.74 15.35
N VAL A 259 4.37 10.99 15.44
CA VAL A 259 5.67 11.33 16.06
C VAL A 259 5.63 11.10 17.58
N ILE A 260 4.53 11.42 18.25
CA ILE A 260 4.40 11.15 19.69
C ILE A 260 4.45 9.64 19.93
N VAL A 261 3.71 8.86 19.15
CA VAL A 261 3.65 7.40 19.28
C VAL A 261 5.00 6.75 18.98
N SER A 262 5.78 7.24 18.00
CA SER A 262 7.11 6.66 17.76
C SER A 262 8.05 6.83 18.95
N LEU A 263 7.97 7.95 19.66
CA LEU A 263 8.78 8.18 20.86
C LEU A 263 8.39 7.29 22.04
N LEU A 264 7.15 6.78 22.09
CA LEU A 264 6.68 5.86 23.13
C LEU A 264 7.37 4.50 23.11
N LEU A 265 8.10 4.15 22.03
CA LEU A 265 8.89 2.93 21.99
C LEU A 265 10.11 2.98 22.94
N THR A 266 10.69 4.17 23.13
CA THR A 266 11.87 4.40 23.99
C THR A 266 11.65 3.98 25.46
N PRO A 267 10.59 4.45 26.15
CA PRO A 267 10.39 4.11 27.57
C PRO A 267 10.06 2.64 27.82
N LEU A 268 9.70 1.84 26.80
CA LEU A 268 9.51 0.39 26.96
C LEU A 268 10.82 -0.37 27.14
N GLY A 269 11.98 0.26 26.92
CA GLY A 269 13.27 -0.40 27.08
C GLY A 269 13.66 -1.30 25.91
N TYR A 270 12.93 -1.27 24.78
CA TYR A 270 13.31 -1.99 23.54
C TYR A 270 14.19 -1.19 22.58
N THR A 271 14.26 0.14 22.73
CA THR A 271 15.15 0.99 21.92
C THR A 271 15.98 2.03 22.72
N GLY A 272 17.17 2.37 22.22
CA GLY A 272 18.21 3.15 22.87
C GLY A 272 18.32 4.56 22.32
N TRP A 273 19.43 5.23 22.65
CA TRP A 273 19.67 6.62 22.27
C TRP A 273 19.66 6.83 20.75
N PHE A 274 20.09 5.83 19.98
CA PHE A 274 20.19 5.90 18.53
C PHE A 274 18.79 6.00 17.90
N TYR A 275 17.89 5.07 18.22
CA TYR A 275 16.49 5.14 17.77
C TYR A 275 15.83 6.47 18.16
N THR A 276 15.94 6.88 19.43
CA THR A 276 15.32 8.12 19.90
C THR A 276 15.83 9.34 19.13
N SER A 277 17.13 9.40 18.86
CA SER A 277 17.74 10.49 18.07
C SER A 277 17.21 10.51 16.64
N VAL A 278 17.16 9.35 15.98
CA VAL A 278 16.61 9.24 14.61
C VAL A 278 15.12 9.61 14.60
N ALA A 279 14.33 9.14 15.56
CA ALA A 279 12.90 9.43 15.68
C ALA A 279 12.64 10.93 15.87
N LEU A 280 13.43 11.62 16.70
CA LEU A 280 13.32 13.07 16.92
C LEU A 280 13.69 13.87 15.66
N VAL A 281 14.82 13.55 15.02
CA VAL A 281 15.29 14.29 13.84
C VAL A 281 14.35 14.09 12.66
N THR A 282 14.03 12.83 12.34
CA THR A 282 13.14 12.51 11.21
C THR A 282 11.70 12.98 11.48
N GLY A 283 11.23 12.87 12.72
CA GLY A 283 9.90 13.36 13.14
C GLY A 283 9.80 14.88 13.10
N GLY A 284 10.82 15.59 13.55
CA GLY A 284 10.89 17.06 13.47
C GLY A 284 10.88 17.55 12.02
N PHE A 285 11.68 16.93 11.16
CA PHE A 285 11.69 17.25 9.73
C PHE A 285 10.33 16.93 9.06
N TRP A 286 9.73 15.79 9.39
CA TRP A 286 8.41 15.40 8.89
C TRP A 286 7.33 16.43 9.28
N LEU A 287 7.31 16.84 10.55
CA LEU A 287 6.37 17.85 11.03
C LEU A 287 6.57 19.19 10.33
N TRP A 288 7.82 19.60 10.09
CA TRP A 288 8.11 20.82 9.33
C TRP A 288 7.53 20.77 7.91
N GLU A 289 7.72 19.67 7.18
CA GLU A 289 7.13 19.50 5.84
C GLU A 289 5.58 19.46 5.87
N ALA A 290 4.99 18.78 6.86
CA ALA A 290 3.54 18.71 7.03
C ALA A 290 2.91 20.10 7.28
N HIS A 291 3.53 20.92 8.14
CA HIS A 291 3.10 22.31 8.34
C HIS A 291 3.38 23.18 7.10
N GLY A 292 4.46 22.91 6.36
CA GLY A 292 4.74 23.56 5.08
C GLY A 292 3.64 23.33 4.05
N LEU A 293 3.14 22.09 3.92
CA LEU A 293 1.98 21.77 3.09
C LEU A 293 0.72 22.51 3.58
N GLN A 294 0.46 22.50 4.89
CA GLN A 294 -0.68 23.18 5.48
C GLN A 294 -0.66 24.69 5.26
N SER A 295 0.51 25.33 5.37
CA SER A 295 0.69 26.75 5.10
C SER A 295 0.37 27.10 3.65
N ARG A 296 0.91 26.33 2.69
CA ARG A 296 0.61 26.49 1.26
C ARG A 296 -0.88 26.30 0.96
N ALA A 297 -1.51 25.31 1.57
CA ALA A 297 -2.95 25.06 1.44
C ALA A 297 -3.79 26.22 2.01
N LYS A 298 -3.38 26.81 3.15
CA LYS A 298 -4.04 27.99 3.73
C LYS A 298 -3.86 29.23 2.86
N GLY A 299 -2.70 29.38 2.20
CA GLY A 299 -2.41 30.44 1.23
C GLY A 299 -3.06 30.26 -0.14
N GLY A 300 -3.95 29.27 -0.31
CA GLY A 300 -4.68 29.05 -1.57
C GLY A 300 -3.87 28.39 -2.68
N ALA A 301 -2.69 27.82 -2.38
CA ALA A 301 -1.90 27.12 -3.38
C ALA A 301 -2.62 25.86 -3.91
N VAL A 302 -2.63 25.70 -5.22
CA VAL A 302 -3.22 24.56 -5.94
C VAL A 302 -2.24 24.00 -6.98
N GLY A 303 -2.47 22.75 -7.38
CA GLY A 303 -1.63 22.02 -8.33
C GLY A 303 -0.18 21.93 -7.84
N ALA A 304 0.78 22.04 -8.76
CA ALA A 304 2.21 21.89 -8.48
C ALA A 304 2.75 22.81 -7.35
N LYS A 305 2.10 23.95 -7.08
CA LYS A 305 2.49 24.89 -6.02
C LYS A 305 2.20 24.36 -4.62
N LEU A 306 1.25 23.45 -4.48
CA LEU A 306 0.92 22.83 -3.19
C LEU A 306 2.03 21.86 -2.73
N LYS A 307 2.73 21.23 -3.68
CA LYS A 307 3.85 20.29 -3.46
C LYS A 307 3.45 19.05 -2.64
N GLU A 308 2.23 18.55 -2.83
CA GLU A 308 1.71 17.34 -2.20
C GLU A 308 2.60 16.12 -2.44
N MET A 309 3.14 15.95 -3.65
CA MET A 309 4.04 14.84 -3.94
C MET A 309 5.37 14.92 -3.19
N ARG A 310 5.86 16.11 -2.83
CA ARG A 310 7.09 16.23 -2.01
C ARG A 310 6.85 15.59 -0.64
N LEU A 311 5.71 15.84 -0.02
CA LEU A 311 5.36 15.24 1.27
C LEU A 311 5.20 13.71 1.14
N PHE A 312 4.57 13.24 0.05
CA PHE A 312 4.44 11.80 -0.23
C PHE A 312 5.81 11.08 -0.30
N HIS A 313 6.81 11.65 -0.97
CA HIS A 313 8.13 11.02 -1.05
C HIS A 313 8.85 11.07 0.31
N TRP A 314 8.77 12.21 1.02
CA TRP A 314 9.35 12.35 2.35
C TRP A 314 8.77 11.38 3.36
N SER A 315 7.49 11.01 3.24
CA SER A 315 6.86 10.08 4.17
C SER A 315 7.44 8.68 4.05
N ILE A 316 7.85 8.28 2.85
CA ILE A 316 8.55 7.01 2.60
C ILE A 316 9.92 7.09 3.26
N THR A 317 10.69 8.16 3.01
CA THR A 317 11.99 8.37 3.66
C THR A 317 11.90 8.35 5.19
N TYR A 318 10.89 9.00 5.78
CA TYR A 318 10.65 8.98 7.21
C TYR A 318 10.48 7.56 7.75
N VAL A 319 9.56 6.77 7.19
CA VAL A 319 9.33 5.38 7.64
C VAL A 319 10.56 4.52 7.40
N SER A 320 11.23 4.64 6.24
CA SER A 320 12.45 3.89 5.96
C SER A 320 13.53 4.15 7.01
N LEU A 321 13.81 5.42 7.31
CA LEU A 321 14.84 5.77 8.32
C LEU A 321 14.44 5.31 9.71
N LEU A 322 13.17 5.49 10.09
CA LEU A 322 12.68 5.07 11.40
C LEU A 322 12.79 3.56 11.59
N PHE A 323 12.36 2.76 10.60
CA PHE A 323 12.44 1.30 10.68
C PHE A 323 13.86 0.78 10.52
N VAL A 324 14.73 1.43 9.73
CA VAL A 324 16.17 1.12 9.77
C VAL A 324 16.72 1.34 11.17
N ALA A 325 16.35 2.43 11.85
CA ALA A 325 16.75 2.63 13.23
C ALA A 325 16.21 1.53 14.16
N VAL A 326 14.96 1.08 13.99
CA VAL A 326 14.41 -0.08 14.73
C VAL A 326 15.25 -1.34 14.53
N ALA A 327 15.73 -1.62 13.31
CA ALA A 327 16.54 -2.81 13.03
C ALA A 327 17.96 -2.72 13.60
N VAL A 328 18.55 -1.52 13.58
CA VAL A 328 19.97 -1.30 13.93
C VAL A 328 20.15 -1.09 15.43
N ASP A 329 19.19 -0.49 16.10
CA ASP A 329 19.29 -0.11 17.51
C ASP A 329 19.59 -1.28 18.46
N PRO A 330 19.08 -2.52 18.28
CA PRO A 330 19.49 -3.67 19.08
C PRO A 330 21.01 -3.95 19.09
N PHE A 331 21.77 -3.49 18.09
CA PHE A 331 23.22 -3.66 18.02
C PHE A 331 24.02 -2.50 18.64
N LEU A 332 23.37 -1.40 19.00
CA LEU A 332 24.00 -0.15 19.45
C LEU A 332 23.71 0.18 20.93
N ARG A 333 23.10 -0.76 21.64
CA ARG A 333 22.70 -0.62 23.05
C ARG A 333 23.71 -1.21 24.00
#